data_AF-A0A7S2RR24-F1
#
_entry.id   AF-A0A7S2RR24-F1
#
_cell.length_a   1.000
_cell.length_b   1.000
_cell.length_c   1.000
_cell.angle_alpha   90.00
_cell.angle_beta   90.00
_cell.angle_gamma   90.00
#
_symmetry.space_group_name_H-M   'P 1'
#
loop_
_entity.id
_entity.type
_entity.pdbx_description
1 polymer ?
#
loop_
_entity_poly.entity_id
_entity_poly.type
_entity_poly.pdbx_seq_one_letter_code
_entity_poly.pdbx_strand_id
1 'polypeptide(L)'
;GTSLIKILKSQREKLRSTFEIDLQVCAILSESTSPNIVALKNKNDENADSLTIASYDIVTAGSLLLESPSVSFQDRCKDDIAKEEPGGLSSFVNHVISEDCANAIIFDCTANMEVGKKHTEWLKAGVNVVTANNSALSG
;
A
#
# COMPACT_ATOMS: atom_id res chain seq x y z
N GLY A 1 -0.01 10.74 -1.57
CA GLY A 1 0.17 9.30 -1.82
C GLY A 1 1.37 9.00 -2.72
N THR A 2 1.29 9.32 -4.01
CA THR A 2 2.28 8.88 -5.02
C THR A 2 3.73 9.25 -4.71
N SER A 3 4.01 10.48 -4.31
CA SER A 3 5.38 10.91 -3.95
C SER A 3 5.94 10.12 -2.76
N LEU A 4 5.09 9.78 -1.78
CA LEU A 4 5.49 8.97 -0.64
C LEU A 4 5.90 7.57 -1.09
N ILE A 5 5.13 6.90 -1.96
CA ILE A 5 5.47 5.57 -2.47
C ILE A 5 6.84 5.58 -3.17
N LYS A 6 7.14 6.62 -3.98
CA LYS A 6 8.45 6.78 -4.62
C LYS A 6 9.58 6.94 -3.61
N ILE A 7 9.35 7.73 -2.56
CA ILE A 7 10.32 7.92 -1.47
C ILE A 7 10.54 6.61 -0.72
N LEU A 8 9.48 5.90 -0.32
CA LEU A 8 9.59 4.63 0.41
C LEU A 8 10.36 3.59 -0.41
N LYS A 9 10.11 3.49 -1.73
CA LYS A 9 10.88 2.63 -2.63
C LYS A 9 12.37 2.99 -2.61
N SER A 10 12.70 4.28 -2.74
CA SER A 10 14.10 4.73 -2.72
C SER A 10 14.78 4.51 -1.36
N GLN A 11 14.05 4.65 -0.25
CA GLN A 11 14.60 4.44 1.09
C GLN A 11 14.74 2.96 1.45
N ARG A 12 13.91 2.06 0.90
CA ARG A 12 13.96 0.62 1.17
C ARG A 12 15.36 0.05 0.91
N GLU A 13 15.99 0.38 -0.22
CA GLU A 13 17.34 -0.09 -0.56
C GLU A 13 18.39 0.37 0.46
N LYS A 14 18.29 1.63 0.90
CA LYS A 14 19.18 2.21 1.89
C LYS A 14 18.98 1.57 3.27
N LEU A 15 17.73 1.36 3.68
CA LEU A 15 17.39 0.72 4.95
C LEU A 15 17.86 -0.73 5.00
N ARG A 16 17.67 -1.50 3.92
CA ARG A 16 18.16 -2.89 3.82
C ARG A 16 19.68 -2.96 3.95
N SER A 17 20.38 -2.13 3.20
CA SER A 17 21.86 -2.15 3.17
C SER A 17 22.52 -1.60 4.42
N THR A 18 21.88 -0.65 5.12
CA THR A 18 22.48 0.04 6.28
C THR A 18 22.05 -0.56 7.61
N PHE A 19 20.80 -1.02 7.72
CA PHE A 19 20.19 -1.40 9.00
C PHE A 19 19.56 -2.79 9.00
N GLU A 20 19.66 -3.54 7.90
CA GLU A 20 18.99 -4.83 7.72
C GLU A 20 17.46 -4.76 7.94
N ILE A 21 16.89 -3.57 7.70
CA ILE A 21 15.45 -3.33 7.79
C ILE A 21 14.87 -3.36 6.39
N ASP A 22 13.89 -4.24 6.18
CA ASP A 22 13.13 -4.24 4.93
C ASP A 22 11.80 -3.50 5.10
N LEU A 23 11.67 -2.38 4.39
CA LEU A 23 10.45 -1.57 4.38
C LEU A 23 9.62 -1.90 3.15
N GLN A 24 8.44 -2.47 3.35
CA GLN A 24 7.58 -2.93 2.28
C GLN A 24 6.23 -2.21 2.27
N VAL A 25 5.80 -1.76 1.10
CA VAL A 25 4.44 -1.27 0.89
C VAL A 25 3.56 -2.46 0.53
N CYS A 26 2.68 -2.86 1.46
CA CYS A 26 1.86 -4.07 1.31
C CYS A 26 0.46 -3.80 0.73
N ALA A 27 -0.07 -2.59 0.91
CA ALA A 27 -1.39 -2.23 0.39
C ALA A 27 -1.52 -0.72 0.14
N ILE A 28 -2.36 -0.37 -0.82
CA ILE A 28 -2.75 1.00 -1.17
C ILE A 28 -4.27 1.06 -1.29
N LEU A 29 -4.88 1.97 -0.53
CA LEU A 29 -6.26 2.37 -0.69
C LEU A 29 -6.28 3.79 -1.29
N SER A 30 -6.75 3.91 -2.53
CA SER A 30 -6.69 5.14 -3.31
C SER A 30 -7.63 6.22 -2.78
N GLU A 31 -8.84 5.82 -2.41
CA GLU A 31 -9.89 6.67 -1.88
C GLU A 31 -10.52 6.00 -0.67
N SER A 32 -10.92 6.81 0.33
CA SER A 32 -11.58 6.33 1.55
C SER A 32 -12.89 5.57 1.29
N THR A 33 -13.53 5.85 0.16
CA THR A 33 -14.79 5.24 -0.30
C THR A 33 -14.57 4.11 -1.29
N SER A 34 -13.32 3.85 -1.70
CA SER A 34 -13.03 2.77 -2.63
C SER A 34 -13.43 1.43 -2.00
N PRO A 35 -14.22 0.61 -2.71
CA PRO A 35 -14.55 -0.74 -2.24
C PRO A 35 -13.35 -1.69 -2.34
N ASN A 36 -12.33 -1.30 -3.12
CA ASN A 36 -11.20 -2.14 -3.46
C ASN A 36 -9.88 -1.58 -2.92
N ILE A 37 -8.98 -2.50 -2.61
CA ILE A 37 -7.61 -2.25 -2.16
C ILE A 37 -6.68 -2.84 -3.20
N VAL A 38 -5.60 -2.13 -3.54
CA VAL A 38 -4.49 -2.72 -4.27
C VAL A 38 -3.50 -3.30 -3.26
N ALA A 39 -3.40 -4.62 -3.21
CA ALA A 39 -2.59 -5.37 -2.26
C ALA A 39 -1.43 -6.10 -2.94
N LEU A 40 -0.35 -6.32 -2.20
CA LEU A 40 0.76 -7.14 -2.63
C LEU A 40 0.37 -8.63 -2.60
N LYS A 41 0.70 -9.39 -3.65
CA LYS A 41 0.34 -10.80 -3.78
C LYS A 41 1.05 -11.71 -2.78
N ASN A 42 2.37 -11.55 -2.64
CA ASN A 42 3.22 -12.46 -1.87
C ASN A 42 3.76 -11.80 -0.60
N LYS A 43 2.91 -11.17 0.22
CA LYS A 43 3.36 -10.35 1.37
C LYS A 43 4.20 -11.08 2.44
N ASN A 44 4.19 -12.42 2.46
CA ASN A 44 4.93 -13.23 3.43
C ASN A 44 6.17 -13.93 2.83
N ASP A 45 6.53 -13.65 1.58
CA ASP A 45 7.77 -14.16 1.01
C ASP A 45 8.93 -13.22 1.41
N GLU A 46 10.01 -13.76 1.98
CA GLU A 46 11.20 -12.98 2.39
C GLU A 46 11.85 -12.25 1.20
N ASN A 47 11.60 -12.71 -0.02
CA ASN A 47 12.04 -12.06 -1.25
C ASN A 47 10.94 -11.22 -1.92
N ALA A 48 9.82 -11.01 -1.25
CA ALA A 48 8.70 -10.27 -1.81
C ALA A 48 9.08 -8.84 -2.17
N ASP A 49 8.70 -8.44 -3.37
CA ASP A 49 8.86 -7.06 -3.79
C ASP A 49 7.89 -6.14 -3.04
N SER A 50 8.06 -4.83 -3.13
CA SER A 50 7.19 -3.83 -2.51
C SER A 50 6.26 -3.29 -3.58
N LEU A 51 5.02 -2.95 -3.22
CA LEU A 51 4.18 -2.21 -4.14
C LEU A 51 4.90 -0.93 -4.60
N THR A 52 4.88 -0.72 -5.91
CA THR A 52 5.40 0.48 -6.56
C THR A 52 4.26 1.23 -7.21
N ILE A 53 4.53 2.47 -7.63
CA ILE A 53 3.53 3.21 -8.42
C ILE A 53 3.23 2.51 -9.75
N ALA A 54 4.22 1.87 -10.38
CA ALA A 54 4.02 1.16 -11.64
C ALA A 54 3.10 -0.05 -11.47
N SER A 55 3.31 -0.86 -10.43
CA SER A 55 2.44 -2.01 -10.14
C SER A 55 1.03 -1.57 -9.74
N TYR A 56 0.90 -0.44 -9.04
CA TYR A 56 -0.42 0.16 -8.75
C TYR A 56 -1.11 0.61 -10.04
N ASP A 57 -0.42 1.37 -10.88
CA ASP A 57 -0.96 1.90 -12.14
C ASP A 57 -1.36 0.75 -13.09
N ILE A 58 -0.59 -0.34 -13.15
CA ILE A 58 -0.93 -1.52 -13.97
C ILE A 58 -2.23 -2.17 -13.49
N VAL A 59 -2.45 -2.30 -12.18
CA VAL A 59 -3.69 -2.88 -11.65
C VAL A 59 -4.87 -1.94 -11.90
N THR A 60 -4.72 -0.65 -11.61
CA THR A 60 -5.84 0.31 -11.73
C THR A 60 -6.13 0.74 -13.17
N ALA A 61 -5.12 0.86 -14.03
CA ALA A 61 -5.28 1.20 -15.45
C ALA A 61 -5.49 -0.05 -16.33
N GLY A 62 -4.94 -1.20 -15.94
CA GLY A 62 -5.27 -2.49 -16.58
C GLY A 62 -6.75 -2.84 -16.45
N SER A 63 -7.39 -2.41 -15.36
CA SER A 63 -8.85 -2.43 -15.20
C SER A 63 -9.61 -1.63 -16.27
N LEU A 64 -8.98 -0.58 -16.84
CA LEU A 64 -9.54 0.26 -17.92
C LEU A 64 -9.13 -0.19 -19.34
N LEU A 65 -8.09 -1.01 -19.49
CA LEU A 65 -7.47 -1.35 -20.79
C LEU A 65 -7.81 -2.75 -21.31
N LEU A 66 -8.90 -3.37 -20.87
CA LEU A 66 -9.40 -4.65 -21.41
C LEU A 66 -9.88 -4.57 -22.88
N GLU A 67 -9.58 -3.50 -23.63
CA GLU A 67 -9.92 -3.35 -25.05
C GLU A 67 -8.76 -2.90 -25.96
N SER A 68 -7.52 -3.34 -25.78
CA SER A 68 -6.52 -3.23 -26.86
C SER A 68 -5.39 -4.27 -26.80
N PRO A 69 -5.18 -5.07 -27.85
CA PRO A 69 -4.09 -6.02 -27.94
C PRO A 69 -2.89 -5.38 -28.66
N SER A 70 -1.80 -5.11 -27.94
CA SER A 70 -0.41 -5.17 -28.46
C SER A 70 0.57 -4.43 -27.54
N VAL A 71 0.92 -5.05 -26.41
CA VAL A 71 2.21 -4.75 -25.76
C VAL A 71 2.88 -6.08 -25.46
N SER A 72 4.11 -6.20 -25.97
CA SER A 72 4.95 -7.40 -26.00
C SER A 72 5.03 -8.13 -24.65
N PHE A 73 4.84 -9.45 -24.71
CA PHE A 73 4.64 -10.37 -23.58
C PHE A 73 5.88 -10.65 -22.70
N GLN A 74 7.03 -9.99 -22.90
CA GLN A 74 8.29 -10.40 -22.25
C GLN A 74 8.73 -9.55 -21.04
N ASP A 75 8.13 -8.38 -20.78
CA ASP A 75 8.49 -7.52 -19.62
C ASP A 75 7.46 -7.54 -18.47
N ARG A 76 6.35 -8.30 -18.58
CA ARG A 76 5.30 -8.34 -17.55
C ARG A 76 5.66 -9.08 -16.25
N CYS A 77 6.82 -9.73 -16.17
CA CYS A 77 7.13 -10.59 -15.03
C CYS A 77 7.56 -9.83 -13.76
N LYS A 78 7.96 -8.56 -13.83
CA LYS A 78 8.40 -7.80 -12.64
C LYS A 78 7.28 -7.03 -11.94
N ASP A 79 6.24 -6.64 -12.66
CA ASP A 79 5.17 -5.80 -12.11
C ASP A 79 3.88 -6.56 -11.80
N ASP A 80 3.85 -7.88 -11.99
CA ASP A 80 2.73 -8.77 -11.60
C ASP A 80 2.70 -9.08 -10.09
N ILE A 81 3.16 -8.15 -9.27
CA ILE A 81 3.29 -8.28 -7.81
C ILE A 81 2.06 -7.76 -7.06
N ALA A 82 1.19 -7.00 -7.73
CA ALA A 82 0.02 -6.36 -7.16
C ALA A 82 -1.28 -7.05 -7.62
N LYS A 83 -2.30 -7.04 -6.77
CA LYS A 83 -3.66 -7.51 -7.07
C LYS A 83 -4.68 -6.53 -6.51
N GLU A 84 -5.86 -6.48 -7.12
CA GLU A 84 -7.00 -5.77 -6.55
C GLU A 84 -7.83 -6.75 -5.72
N GLU A 85 -8.19 -6.35 -4.49
CA GLU A 85 -9.00 -7.16 -3.58
C GLU A 85 -10.13 -6.33 -2.96
N PRO A 86 -11.32 -6.91 -2.77
CA PRO A 86 -12.43 -6.21 -2.15
C PRO A 86 -12.24 -6.03 -0.65
N GLY A 87 -12.85 -4.99 -0.08
CA GLY A 87 -13.01 -4.78 1.35
C GLY A 87 -12.71 -3.36 1.84
N GLY A 88 -12.10 -2.51 1.01
CA GLY A 88 -11.98 -1.08 1.25
C GLY A 88 -11.36 -0.71 2.60
N LEU A 89 -11.82 0.38 3.22
CA LEU A 89 -11.23 0.89 4.46
C LEU A 89 -11.31 -0.09 5.65
N SER A 90 -12.35 -0.92 5.72
CA SER A 90 -12.57 -1.83 6.86
C SER A 90 -11.62 -3.02 6.87
N SER A 91 -11.23 -3.54 5.70
CA SER A 91 -10.26 -4.64 5.61
C SER A 91 -8.81 -4.17 5.47
N PHE A 92 -8.58 -2.88 5.17
CA PHE A 92 -7.25 -2.33 4.87
C PHE A 92 -6.18 -2.67 5.91
N VAL A 93 -6.53 -2.60 7.20
CA VAL A 93 -5.59 -2.85 8.30
C VAL A 93 -5.01 -4.28 8.28
N ASN A 94 -5.79 -5.26 7.81
CA ASN A 94 -5.38 -6.66 7.74
C ASN A 94 -4.29 -6.93 6.69
N HIS A 95 -4.12 -6.01 5.73
CA HIS A 95 -3.05 -6.11 4.73
C HIS A 95 -1.72 -5.56 5.23
N VAL A 96 -1.73 -4.75 6.30
CA VAL A 96 -0.52 -4.14 6.87
C VAL A 96 0.02 -4.97 8.04
N ILE A 97 -0.85 -5.67 8.76
CA ILE A 97 -0.45 -6.58 9.84
C ILE A 97 0.06 -7.89 9.22
N SER A 98 1.22 -8.36 9.70
CA SER A 98 1.80 -9.67 9.38
C SER A 98 2.35 -10.30 10.67
N GLU A 99 2.19 -11.61 10.83
CA GLU A 99 2.75 -12.35 11.96
C GLU A 99 4.29 -12.33 11.95
N ASP A 100 4.87 -12.20 10.75
CA ASP A 100 6.32 -12.19 10.53
C ASP A 100 6.95 -10.78 10.63
N CYS A 101 6.15 -9.74 10.89
CA CYS A 101 6.63 -8.36 10.98
C CYS A 101 6.26 -7.70 12.30
N ALA A 102 7.27 -7.29 13.06
CA ALA A 102 7.09 -6.65 14.37
C ALA A 102 6.46 -5.24 14.29
N ASN A 103 6.50 -4.57 13.13
CA ASN A 103 6.07 -3.18 12.98
C ASN A 103 5.12 -3.00 11.80
N ALA A 104 3.89 -2.59 12.09
CA ALA A 104 2.91 -2.18 11.08
C ALA A 104 2.77 -0.64 11.09
N ILE A 105 2.70 -0.02 9.91
CA ILE A 105 2.57 1.44 9.75
C ILE A 105 1.52 1.75 8.67
N ILE A 106 0.55 2.60 8.99
CA ILE A 106 -0.37 3.21 8.04
C ILE A 106 0.00 4.68 7.82
N PHE A 107 0.14 5.05 6.56
CA PHE A 107 0.31 6.44 6.14
C PHE A 107 -1.03 7.01 5.68
N ASP A 108 -1.69 7.79 6.53
CA ASP A 108 -2.90 8.52 6.17
C ASP A 108 -2.55 9.83 5.46
N CYS A 109 -2.61 9.79 4.13
CA CYS A 109 -2.46 10.97 3.27
C CYS A 109 -3.81 11.55 2.82
N THR A 110 -4.92 11.17 3.48
CA THR A 110 -6.26 11.67 3.14
C THR A 110 -6.52 13.01 3.81
N ALA A 111 -7.60 13.68 3.41
CA ALA A 111 -8.17 14.82 4.13
C ALA A 111 -9.55 14.46 4.69
N ASN A 112 -9.75 13.20 5.10
CA ASN A 112 -11.06 12.63 5.43
C ASN A 112 -11.23 12.38 6.93
N MET A 113 -12.25 13.00 7.54
CA MET A 113 -12.59 12.84 8.95
C MET A 113 -12.96 11.38 9.33
N GLU A 114 -13.67 10.65 8.48
CA GLU A 114 -14.05 9.25 8.74
C GLU A 114 -12.83 8.33 8.78
N VAL A 115 -11.80 8.62 7.98
CA VAL A 115 -10.50 7.94 8.07
C VAL A 115 -9.79 8.33 9.38
N GLY A 116 -9.85 9.61 9.75
CA GLY A 116 -9.34 10.11 11.03
C GLY A 116 -9.88 9.36 12.25
N LYS A 117 -11.20 9.09 12.27
CA LYS A 117 -11.86 8.33 13.34
C LYS A 117 -11.31 6.91 13.50
N LYS A 118 -10.72 6.33 12.44
CA LYS A 118 -10.10 5.00 12.47
C LYS A 118 -8.70 4.97 13.09
N HIS A 119 -8.03 6.11 13.23
CA HIS A 119 -6.66 6.15 13.79
C HIS A 119 -6.58 5.51 15.17
N THR A 120 -7.55 5.77 16.04
CA THR A 120 -7.59 5.17 17.39
C THR A 120 -7.74 3.64 17.35
N GLU A 121 -8.53 3.12 16.42
CA GLU A 121 -8.72 1.69 16.22
C GLU A 121 -7.41 1.03 15.74
N TRP A 122 -6.73 1.65 14.77
CA TRP A 122 -5.46 1.17 14.24
C TRP A 122 -4.33 1.18 15.28
N LEU A 123 -4.22 2.25 16.06
CA LEU A 123 -3.25 2.32 17.16
C LEU A 123 -3.47 1.23 18.21
N LYS A 124 -4.74 0.94 18.55
CA LYS A 124 -5.08 -0.17 19.46
C LYS A 124 -4.76 -1.55 18.88
N ALA A 125 -4.79 -1.69 17.56
CA ALA A 125 -4.39 -2.91 16.85
C ALA A 125 -2.86 -3.04 16.69
N GLY A 126 -2.06 -2.15 17.30
CA GLY A 126 -0.60 -2.17 17.20
C GLY A 126 -0.05 -1.57 15.90
N VAL A 127 -0.88 -0.84 15.14
CA VAL A 127 -0.48 -0.20 13.89
C VAL A 127 -0.15 1.26 14.15
N ASN A 128 1.08 1.66 13.83
CA ASN A 128 1.51 3.05 13.92
C ASN A 128 0.83 3.87 12.81
N VAL A 129 0.41 5.09 13.12
CA VAL A 129 -0.24 5.98 12.14
C VAL A 129 0.64 7.20 11.92
N VAL A 130 1.03 7.43 10.67
CA VAL A 130 1.67 8.68 10.21
C VAL A 130 0.65 9.41 9.36
N THR A 131 0.27 10.62 9.74
CA THR A 131 -0.85 11.32 9.10
C THR A 131 -0.48 12.72 8.63
N ALA A 132 -0.94 13.06 7.42
CA ALA A 132 -1.04 14.43 6.91
C ALA A 132 -2.51 14.91 6.85
N ASN A 133 -3.42 14.17 7.49
CA ASN A 133 -4.85 14.43 7.51
C ASN A 133 -5.20 15.50 8.53
N ASN A 134 -5.11 16.76 8.11
CA ASN A 134 -5.42 17.90 8.97
C ASN A 134 -6.88 17.90 9.45
N SER A 135 -7.80 17.24 8.73
CA SER A 135 -9.20 17.12 9.15
C SER A 135 -9.36 16.28 10.41
N ALA A 136 -8.48 15.29 10.64
CA ALA A 136 -8.53 14.45 11.84
C ALA A 136 -7.99 15.16 13.10
N LEU A 137 -7.15 16.19 12.93
CA LEU A 137 -6.47 16.92 14.01
C LEU A 137 -7.16 18.24 14.38
N SER A 138 -8.13 18.71 13.59
CA SER A 138 -8.81 19.99 13.79
C SER A 138 -10.06 19.93 14.67
N GLY A 139 -10.24 18.83 15.42
CA GLY A 139 -11.33 18.63 16.38
C GLY A 139 -10.99 19.08 17.79
#